data_AF-A0A6G4VH63-F1
#
_entry.id   AF-A0A6G4VH63-F1
#
_cell.length_a   1.000
_cell.length_b   1.000
_cell.length_c   1.000
_cell.angle_alpha   90.00
_cell.angle_beta   90.00
_cell.angle_gamma   90.00
#
_symmetry.space_group_name_H-M   'P 1'
#
loop_
_entity.id
_entity.type
_entity.pdbx_description
1 polymer ?
#
loop_
_entity_poly.entity_id
_entity_poly.type
_entity_poly.pdbx_seq_one_letter_code
_entity_poly.pdbx_strand_id
1 'polypeptide(L)'
;MISTLAAAALALSASPASAKISDGYVRGYDTYVGDWSDEGVISGAELPVSNAVCLWQMVLLAEGIGEPDGSKFDIHDVDGHFGTTTQYATKRLQVHWGLADDFDDADGRVGPNTFGKADNQLLKTGGSTARGQELQLGYYSGGQHKFAMKRNASGIYTFQKGTTWHTAYYGSGQGTTSCD
;
A
#
# COMPACT_ATOMS: atom_id res chain seq x y z
N MET A 1 -7.59 37.98 -39.15
CA MET A 1 -7.61 36.60 -38.61
C MET A 1 -7.61 36.71 -37.10
N ILE A 2 -8.66 36.23 -36.42
CA ILE A 2 -8.76 36.25 -34.96
C ILE A 2 -8.36 34.86 -34.49
N SER A 3 -7.17 34.73 -33.89
CA SER A 3 -6.70 33.47 -33.30
C SER A 3 -7.35 33.28 -31.94
N THR A 4 -8.30 32.36 -31.84
CA THR A 4 -8.81 31.84 -30.56
C THR A 4 -7.82 30.82 -30.01
N LEU A 5 -7.12 31.17 -28.93
CA LEU A 5 -6.38 30.22 -28.11
C LEU A 5 -7.39 29.39 -27.30
N ALA A 6 -7.52 28.11 -27.61
CA ALA A 6 -8.25 27.17 -26.76
C ALA A 6 -7.34 26.76 -25.60
N ALA A 7 -7.60 27.28 -24.40
CA ALA A 7 -7.00 26.78 -23.17
C ALA A 7 -7.75 25.50 -22.76
N ALA A 8 -7.13 24.34 -22.99
CA ALA A 8 -7.62 23.07 -22.46
C ALA A 8 -7.35 23.04 -20.94
N ALA A 9 -8.40 23.19 -20.15
CA ALA A 9 -8.34 22.94 -18.71
C ALA A 9 -8.24 21.43 -18.49
N LEU A 10 -7.07 20.96 -18.03
CA LEU A 10 -6.90 19.62 -17.48
C LEU A 10 -7.72 19.54 -16.18
N ALA A 11 -8.91 18.97 -16.26
CA ALA A 11 -9.68 18.61 -15.08
C ALA A 11 -8.95 17.45 -14.37
N LEU A 12 -8.14 17.79 -13.37
CA LEU A 12 -7.67 16.84 -12.36
C LEU A 12 -8.89 16.40 -11.54
N SER A 13 -9.57 15.36 -11.99
CA SER A 13 -10.53 14.64 -11.15
C SER A 13 -9.74 13.86 -10.10
N ALA A 14 -9.35 14.51 -9.02
CA ALA A 14 -8.98 13.80 -7.81
C ALA A 14 -10.25 13.11 -7.30
N SER A 15 -10.37 11.81 -7.55
CA SER A 15 -11.40 10.99 -6.91
C SER A 15 -11.26 11.12 -5.40
N PRO A 16 -12.37 11.09 -4.64
CA PRO A 16 -12.29 11.19 -3.19
C PRO A 16 -11.57 9.95 -2.65
N ALA A 17 -10.39 10.20 -2.14
CA ALA A 17 -9.71 9.39 -1.16
C ALA A 17 -10.74 8.97 -0.08
N SER A 18 -10.88 7.66 0.17
CA SER A 18 -11.90 7.11 1.08
C SER A 18 -11.34 6.20 2.16
N ALA A 19 -10.04 6.27 2.39
CA ALA A 19 -9.40 5.58 3.47
C ALA A 19 -9.49 6.37 4.78
N LYS A 20 -10.11 5.78 5.79
CA LYS A 20 -10.04 6.27 7.16
C LYS A 20 -9.71 5.10 8.07
N ILE A 21 -8.71 5.25 8.93
CA ILE A 21 -8.43 4.27 10.00
C ILE A 21 -9.70 3.93 10.79
N SER A 22 -10.63 4.89 10.96
CA SER A 22 -11.92 4.69 11.63
C SER A 22 -12.79 3.61 10.99
N ASP A 23 -12.61 3.32 9.71
CA ASP A 23 -13.34 2.27 8.99
C ASP A 23 -12.75 0.89 9.26
N GLY A 24 -11.53 0.83 9.83
CA GLY A 24 -10.88 -0.39 10.30
C GLY A 24 -10.12 -1.18 9.23
N TYR A 25 -10.08 -0.71 7.97
CA TYR A 25 -9.47 -1.42 6.84
C TYR A 25 -8.80 -0.47 5.85
N VAL A 26 -7.78 -0.97 5.15
CA VAL A 26 -7.31 -0.39 3.89
C VAL A 26 -8.44 -0.48 2.88
N ARG A 27 -8.81 0.65 2.28
CA ARG A 27 -10.06 0.76 1.51
C ARG A 27 -9.97 1.82 0.43
N GLY A 28 -10.60 1.53 -0.71
CA GLY A 28 -10.84 2.53 -1.75
C GLY A 28 -12.10 2.27 -2.57
N TYR A 29 -12.45 3.22 -3.43
CA TYR A 29 -13.64 3.17 -4.28
C TYR A 29 -13.35 3.69 -5.69
N ASP A 30 -14.19 3.30 -6.65
CA ASP A 30 -14.12 3.75 -8.02
C ASP A 30 -12.80 3.35 -8.72
N THR A 31 -11.94 4.29 -9.11
CA THR A 31 -10.60 3.94 -9.63
C THR A 31 -9.75 3.33 -8.53
N TYR A 32 -8.79 2.44 -8.84
CA TYR A 32 -7.84 1.91 -7.85
C TYR A 32 -6.55 2.76 -7.77
N VAL A 33 -6.40 3.72 -8.68
CA VAL A 33 -5.28 4.65 -8.70
C VAL A 33 -5.53 5.71 -7.63
N GLY A 34 -4.60 5.88 -6.69
CA GLY A 34 -4.76 6.80 -5.56
C GLY A 34 -5.54 6.24 -4.38
N ASP A 35 -5.95 4.97 -4.43
CA ASP A 35 -6.78 4.36 -3.38
C ASP A 35 -6.13 4.35 -2.00
N TRP A 36 -4.81 4.37 -1.93
CA TRP A 36 -4.10 4.32 -0.64
C TRP A 36 -3.59 5.69 -0.20
N SER A 37 -3.84 6.74 -1.00
CA SER A 37 -3.27 8.06 -0.81
C SER A 37 -3.85 8.84 0.37
N ASP A 38 -4.89 8.36 1.04
CA ASP A 38 -5.44 8.92 2.28
C ASP A 38 -5.48 7.92 3.43
N GLU A 39 -4.79 6.79 3.30
CA GLU A 39 -4.64 5.84 4.38
C GLU A 39 -3.94 6.50 5.57
N GLY A 40 -4.41 6.17 6.77
CA GLY A 40 -3.77 6.68 7.96
C GLY A 40 -2.41 6.02 8.21
N VAL A 41 -1.71 6.52 9.21
CA VAL A 41 -0.32 6.12 9.44
C VAL A 41 -0.22 4.77 10.13
N ILE A 42 0.59 3.88 9.57
CA ILE A 42 1.13 2.71 10.29
C ILE A 42 2.63 2.89 10.53
N SER A 43 3.08 2.56 11.73
CA SER A 43 4.48 2.67 12.16
C SER A 43 4.72 1.81 13.40
N GLY A 44 5.96 1.77 13.90
CA GLY A 44 6.27 1.14 15.18
C GLY A 44 5.54 1.76 16.39
N ALA A 45 5.01 2.98 16.25
CA ALA A 45 4.25 3.68 17.30
C ALA A 45 2.73 3.72 17.04
N GLU A 46 2.29 3.53 15.79
CA GLU A 46 0.90 3.66 15.37
C GLU A 46 0.46 2.39 14.65
N LEU A 47 -0.53 1.69 15.24
CA LEU A 47 -1.05 0.43 14.69
C LEU A 47 0.07 -0.58 14.33
N PRO A 48 1.05 -0.81 15.24
CA PRO A 48 2.26 -1.57 14.91
C PRO A 48 2.00 -3.06 14.69
N VAL A 49 0.79 -3.56 14.97
CA VAL A 49 0.43 -4.97 14.78
C VAL A 49 -0.93 -5.04 14.10
N SER A 50 -0.94 -5.37 12.80
CA SER A 50 -2.18 -5.50 12.03
C SER A 50 -1.97 -6.15 10.66
N ASN A 51 -3.05 -6.63 10.03
CA ASN A 51 -2.95 -7.15 8.68
C ASN A 51 -2.62 -6.05 7.65
N ALA A 52 -2.88 -4.77 7.96
CA ALA A 52 -2.41 -3.65 7.14
C ALA A 52 -0.88 -3.53 7.17
N VAL A 53 -0.23 -3.85 8.30
CA VAL A 53 1.24 -3.98 8.37
C VAL A 53 1.73 -5.11 7.46
N CYS A 54 1.06 -6.26 7.47
CA CYS A 54 1.46 -7.35 6.55
C CYS A 54 1.31 -6.96 5.08
N LEU A 55 0.25 -6.23 4.72
CA LEU A 55 0.09 -5.72 3.36
C LEU A 55 1.31 -4.86 3.00
N TRP A 56 1.74 -3.99 3.91
CA TRP A 56 2.93 -3.17 3.69
C TRP A 56 4.22 -4.00 3.59
N GLN A 57 4.39 -5.01 4.43
CA GLN A 57 5.55 -5.91 4.34
C GLN A 57 5.57 -6.70 3.01
N MET A 58 4.40 -7.09 2.48
CA MET A 58 4.29 -7.66 1.13
C MET A 58 4.73 -6.67 0.03
N VAL A 59 4.48 -5.36 0.22
CA VAL A 59 5.02 -4.31 -0.66
C VAL A 59 6.54 -4.25 -0.55
N LEU A 60 7.11 -4.21 0.66
CA LEU A 60 8.57 -4.22 0.87
C LEU A 60 9.25 -5.43 0.20
N LEU A 61 8.63 -6.60 0.32
CA LEU A 61 9.04 -7.84 -0.35
C LEU A 61 9.00 -7.71 -1.87
N ALA A 62 7.90 -7.17 -2.43
CA ALA A 62 7.74 -6.97 -3.86
C ALA A 62 8.79 -6.01 -4.45
N GLU A 63 9.05 -4.90 -3.76
CA GLU A 63 10.08 -3.91 -4.09
C GLU A 63 11.51 -4.47 -3.94
N GLY A 64 11.70 -5.56 -3.19
CA GLY A 64 13.01 -6.18 -2.99
C GLY A 64 13.98 -5.26 -2.26
N ILE A 65 13.49 -4.54 -1.25
CA ILE A 65 14.28 -3.61 -0.45
C ILE A 65 15.22 -4.36 0.48
N GLY A 66 16.38 -3.76 0.76
CA GLY A 66 17.40 -4.38 1.62
C GLY A 66 17.18 -4.12 3.10
N GLU A 67 17.64 -5.05 3.92
CA GLU A 67 17.51 -5.04 5.38
C GLU A 67 18.74 -4.43 6.08
N PRO A 68 18.72 -4.23 7.42
CA PRO A 68 19.87 -3.70 8.15
C PRO A 68 21.14 -4.55 8.02
N ASP A 69 21.01 -5.86 7.95
CA ASP A 69 22.12 -6.81 7.86
C ASP A 69 22.69 -6.96 6.44
N GLY A 70 22.10 -6.27 5.47
CA GLY A 70 22.47 -6.33 4.06
C GLY A 70 21.74 -7.39 3.24
N SER A 71 20.88 -8.21 3.87
CA SER A 71 19.99 -9.14 3.19
C SER A 71 18.88 -8.39 2.42
N LYS A 72 18.00 -9.14 1.75
CA LYS A 72 16.79 -8.62 1.12
C LYS A 72 15.59 -8.99 1.99
N PHE A 73 14.65 -8.05 2.11
CA PHE A 73 13.38 -8.28 2.78
C PHE A 73 12.70 -9.49 2.16
N ASP A 74 12.35 -10.47 2.97
CA ASP A 74 11.85 -11.76 2.51
C ASP A 74 10.49 -12.12 3.12
N ILE A 75 9.97 -13.31 2.80
CA ILE A 75 8.64 -13.74 3.22
C ILE A 75 8.55 -14.01 4.73
N HIS A 76 9.69 -14.30 5.39
CA HIS A 76 9.76 -14.52 6.83
C HIS A 76 9.61 -13.22 7.63
N ASP A 77 9.89 -12.07 7.01
CA ASP A 77 9.70 -10.74 7.60
C ASP A 77 8.23 -10.27 7.51
N VAL A 78 7.37 -11.01 6.81
CA VAL A 78 5.93 -10.71 6.67
C VAL A 78 5.15 -11.34 7.85
N ASP A 79 5.25 -10.72 9.01
CA ASP A 79 4.68 -11.17 10.29
C ASP A 79 3.58 -10.24 10.85
N GLY A 80 3.29 -9.14 10.16
CA GLY A 80 2.34 -8.12 10.59
C GLY A 80 2.76 -7.29 11.79
N HIS A 81 4.03 -7.36 12.21
CA HIS A 81 4.61 -6.53 13.25
C HIS A 81 5.54 -5.47 12.62
N PHE A 82 5.23 -4.19 12.87
CA PHE A 82 6.02 -3.06 12.40
C PHE A 82 7.26 -2.88 13.30
N GLY A 83 8.18 -3.83 13.21
CA GLY A 83 9.44 -3.83 13.94
C GLY A 83 10.52 -2.95 13.30
N THR A 84 11.71 -3.00 13.87
CA THR A 84 12.88 -2.24 13.41
C THR A 84 13.27 -2.59 11.97
N THR A 85 13.19 -3.86 11.57
CA THR A 85 13.45 -4.30 10.19
C THR A 85 12.46 -3.69 9.20
N THR A 86 11.16 -3.73 9.51
CA THR A 86 10.11 -3.12 8.67
C THR A 86 10.29 -1.60 8.59
N GLN A 87 10.61 -0.94 9.70
CA GLN A 87 10.89 0.50 9.70
C GLN A 87 12.10 0.85 8.84
N TYR A 88 13.20 0.12 9.00
CA TYR A 88 14.41 0.34 8.22
C TYR A 88 14.18 0.14 6.71
N ALA A 89 13.50 -0.94 6.33
CA ALA A 89 13.14 -1.19 4.93
C ALA A 89 12.19 -0.10 4.39
N THR A 90 11.24 0.36 5.20
CA THR A 90 10.36 1.50 4.85
C THR A 90 11.17 2.75 4.55
N LYS A 91 12.15 3.10 5.40
CA LYS A 91 13.03 4.25 5.18
C LYS A 91 13.79 4.14 3.85
N ARG A 92 14.38 2.97 3.58
CA ARG A 92 15.09 2.74 2.30
C ARG A 92 14.18 2.85 1.09
N LEU A 93 12.95 2.35 1.21
CA LEU A 93 11.97 2.45 0.13
C LEU A 93 11.55 3.91 -0.12
N GLN A 94 11.35 4.69 0.94
CA GLN A 94 11.06 6.12 0.82
C GLN A 94 12.17 6.87 0.08
N VAL A 95 13.44 6.60 0.40
CA VAL A 95 14.59 7.15 -0.34
C VAL A 95 14.59 6.66 -1.79
N HIS A 96 14.40 5.36 -2.00
CA HIS A 96 14.37 4.77 -3.34
C HIS A 96 13.30 5.40 -4.24
N TRP A 97 12.16 5.74 -3.67
CA TRP A 97 11.05 6.40 -4.35
C TRP A 97 11.16 7.93 -4.44
N GLY A 98 12.21 8.52 -3.85
CA GLY A 98 12.42 9.97 -3.80
C GLY A 98 11.41 10.70 -2.90
N LEU A 99 10.87 10.02 -1.89
CA LEU A 99 10.03 10.62 -0.84
C LEU A 99 10.86 11.25 0.29
N ALA A 100 12.15 10.88 0.37
CA ALA A 100 13.16 11.45 1.24
C ALA A 100 14.48 11.57 0.46
N ASP A 101 15.28 12.58 0.77
CA ASP A 101 16.55 12.82 0.07
C ASP A 101 17.63 11.80 0.48
N ASP A 102 17.62 11.39 1.76
CA ASP A 102 18.48 10.34 2.27
C ASP A 102 17.82 9.50 3.38
N PHE A 103 18.57 8.52 3.89
CA PHE A 103 18.07 7.58 4.89
C PHE A 103 17.74 8.28 6.21
N ASP A 104 18.48 9.30 6.63
CA ASP A 104 18.26 9.96 7.92
C ASP A 104 17.03 10.89 7.86
N ASP A 105 16.74 11.46 6.69
CA ASP A 105 15.53 12.26 6.42
C ASP A 105 14.25 11.42 6.33
N ALA A 106 14.36 10.14 5.98
CA ALA A 106 13.23 9.23 5.90
C ALA A 106 12.67 8.91 7.30
N ASP A 107 11.38 9.16 7.53
CA ASP A 107 10.72 8.96 8.82
C ASP A 107 10.42 7.48 9.13
N GLY A 108 10.41 6.62 8.11
CA GLY A 108 10.10 5.20 8.25
C GLY A 108 8.65 4.91 8.60
N ARG A 109 7.75 5.88 8.40
CA ARG A 109 6.32 5.76 8.65
C ARG A 109 5.59 5.57 7.32
N VAL A 110 4.55 4.76 7.32
CA VAL A 110 3.72 4.54 6.13
C VAL A 110 2.48 5.40 6.26
N GLY A 111 2.57 6.62 5.77
CA GLY A 111 1.45 7.55 5.68
C GLY A 111 0.94 7.73 4.25
N PRO A 112 0.04 8.71 4.03
CA PRO A 112 -0.57 9.05 2.76
C PRO A 112 0.39 9.06 1.56
N ASN A 113 1.54 9.73 1.68
CA ASN A 113 2.51 9.83 0.59
C ASN A 113 3.21 8.49 0.30
N THR A 114 3.56 7.73 1.34
CA THR A 114 4.23 6.43 1.21
C THR A 114 3.27 5.40 0.59
N PHE A 115 2.05 5.32 1.12
CA PHE A 115 1.01 4.43 0.58
C PHE A 115 0.58 4.83 -0.83
N GLY A 116 0.34 6.11 -1.07
CA GLY A 116 0.00 6.64 -2.38
C GLY A 116 1.10 6.44 -3.41
N LYS A 117 2.36 6.35 -3.00
CA LYS A 117 3.44 5.98 -3.91
C LYS A 117 3.37 4.50 -4.30
N ALA A 118 3.06 3.63 -3.35
CA ALA A 118 2.92 2.19 -3.56
C ALA A 118 1.76 1.86 -4.51
N ASP A 119 0.62 2.56 -4.40
CA ASP A 119 -0.56 2.27 -5.22
C ASP A 119 -0.34 2.45 -6.74
N ASN A 120 0.69 3.22 -7.14
CA ASN A 120 1.10 3.38 -8.54
C ASN A 120 1.60 2.07 -9.18
N GLN A 121 1.97 1.07 -8.37
CA GLN A 121 2.41 -0.25 -8.82
C GLN A 121 1.26 -1.26 -8.93
N LEU A 122 0.03 -0.84 -8.59
CA LEU A 122 -1.16 -1.68 -8.74
C LEU A 122 -1.52 -1.82 -10.22
N LEU A 123 -1.79 -3.05 -10.64
CA LEU A 123 -2.28 -3.36 -11.97
C LEU A 123 -3.60 -4.10 -11.86
N LYS A 124 -4.60 -3.63 -12.61
CA LYS A 124 -5.84 -4.39 -12.79
C LYS A 124 -5.55 -5.69 -13.55
N THR A 125 -5.87 -6.81 -12.90
CA THR A 125 -5.72 -8.16 -13.48
C THR A 125 -7.07 -8.78 -13.83
N GLY A 126 -8.17 -8.26 -13.28
CA GLY A 126 -9.52 -8.75 -13.54
C GLY A 126 -10.61 -7.93 -12.84
N GLY A 127 -11.85 -8.41 -12.89
CA GLY A 127 -13.00 -7.75 -12.24
C GLY A 127 -13.35 -6.37 -12.83
N SER A 128 -13.98 -5.52 -12.01
CA SER A 128 -14.51 -4.22 -12.41
C SER A 128 -14.12 -3.10 -11.44
N THR A 129 -13.83 -1.91 -11.98
CA THR A 129 -13.62 -0.68 -11.19
C THR A 129 -14.95 0.02 -10.86
N ALA A 130 -16.09 -0.48 -11.37
CA ALA A 130 -17.38 0.08 -11.04
C ALA A 130 -17.70 -0.10 -9.55
N ARG A 131 -18.33 0.90 -8.95
CA ARG A 131 -18.75 0.86 -7.55
C ARG A 131 -19.64 -0.35 -7.24
N GLY A 132 -19.39 -1.00 -6.11
CA GLY A 132 -20.14 -2.18 -5.69
C GLY A 132 -19.75 -3.48 -6.40
N GLN A 133 -18.64 -3.49 -7.16
CA GLN A 133 -18.12 -4.68 -7.83
C GLN A 133 -16.77 -5.10 -7.24
N GLU A 134 -16.44 -6.38 -7.39
CA GLU A 134 -15.10 -6.88 -7.07
C GLU A 134 -14.10 -6.43 -8.14
N LEU A 135 -12.97 -5.92 -7.69
CA LEU A 135 -11.80 -5.61 -8.51
C LEU A 135 -10.66 -6.57 -8.15
N GLN A 136 -10.01 -7.12 -9.16
CA GLN A 136 -8.83 -7.96 -8.98
C GLN A 136 -7.59 -7.18 -9.43
N LEU A 137 -6.60 -7.17 -8.57
CA LEU A 137 -5.38 -6.39 -8.69
C LEU A 137 -4.17 -7.33 -8.51
N GLY A 138 -3.02 -6.89 -8.98
CA GLY A 138 -1.75 -7.39 -8.48
C GLY A 138 -0.78 -6.24 -8.28
N TYR A 139 0.18 -6.44 -7.40
CA TYR A 139 1.27 -5.50 -7.16
C TYR A 139 2.50 -5.92 -7.96
N TYR A 140 3.01 -5.02 -8.79
CA TYR A 140 4.11 -5.29 -9.72
C TYR A 140 5.09 -4.12 -9.76
N SER A 141 6.18 -4.16 -8.98
CA SER A 141 7.15 -3.06 -8.90
C SER A 141 8.42 -3.26 -9.73
N GLY A 142 8.42 -4.20 -10.67
CA GLY A 142 9.65 -4.57 -11.39
C GLY A 142 10.72 -5.24 -10.51
N GLY A 143 10.46 -5.40 -9.21
CA GLY A 143 11.30 -6.12 -8.25
C GLY A 143 11.14 -7.64 -8.29
N GLN A 144 11.54 -8.30 -7.20
CA GLN A 144 11.69 -9.76 -7.11
C GLN A 144 10.35 -10.51 -6.96
N HIS A 145 9.36 -9.87 -6.33
CA HIS A 145 8.09 -10.52 -5.98
C HIS A 145 6.87 -9.78 -6.51
N LYS A 146 5.81 -10.55 -6.73
CA LYS A 146 4.49 -10.08 -7.15
C LYS A 146 3.46 -10.78 -6.29
N PHE A 147 2.41 -10.08 -5.89
CA PHE A 147 1.34 -10.68 -5.12
C PHE A 147 -0.03 -10.23 -5.62
N ALA A 148 -1.01 -11.12 -5.47
CA ALA A 148 -2.38 -10.88 -5.88
C ALA A 148 -3.14 -10.11 -4.78
N MET A 149 -4.05 -9.27 -5.24
CA MET A 149 -4.90 -8.45 -4.38
C MET A 149 -6.32 -8.42 -4.92
N LYS A 150 -7.28 -8.16 -4.03
CA LYS A 150 -8.67 -7.89 -4.41
C LYS A 150 -9.18 -6.71 -3.62
N ARG A 151 -10.08 -5.95 -4.25
CA ARG A 151 -10.89 -4.94 -3.58
C ARG A 151 -12.35 -5.37 -3.74
N ASN A 152 -13.01 -5.70 -2.64
CA ASN A 152 -14.37 -6.25 -2.69
C ASN A 152 -15.42 -5.15 -3.00
N ALA A 153 -16.69 -5.54 -3.11
CA ALA A 153 -17.79 -4.61 -3.41
C ALA A 153 -17.94 -3.47 -2.38
N SER A 154 -17.46 -3.66 -1.15
CA SER A 154 -17.45 -2.64 -0.08
C SER A 154 -16.20 -1.76 -0.10
N GLY A 155 -15.29 -1.97 -1.06
CA GLY A 155 -14.04 -1.22 -1.19
C GLY A 155 -12.88 -1.79 -0.35
N ILE A 156 -13.09 -2.87 0.40
CA ILE A 156 -12.10 -3.41 1.33
C ILE A 156 -11.06 -4.24 0.59
N TYR A 157 -9.79 -3.96 0.88
CA TYR A 157 -8.66 -4.69 0.30
C TYR A 157 -8.39 -6.02 1.01
N THR A 158 -8.15 -7.05 0.20
CA THR A 158 -7.53 -8.32 0.60
C THR A 158 -6.30 -8.58 -0.25
N PHE A 159 -5.33 -9.30 0.31
CA PHE A 159 -4.06 -9.62 -0.36
C PHE A 159 -3.69 -11.08 -0.09
N GLN A 160 -2.86 -11.63 -0.97
CA GLN A 160 -2.40 -13.00 -0.88
C GLN A 160 -0.99 -13.07 -0.28
N LYS A 161 -0.81 -13.85 0.79
CA LYS A 161 0.49 -14.28 1.33
C LYS A 161 0.60 -15.79 1.10
N GLY A 162 1.52 -16.22 0.25
CA GLY A 162 1.55 -17.62 -0.21
C GLY A 162 0.26 -18.01 -0.95
N THR A 163 -0.53 -18.93 -0.39
CA THR A 163 -1.84 -19.32 -0.93
C THR A 163 -3.03 -18.75 -0.13
N THR A 164 -2.76 -18.11 1.01
CA THR A 164 -3.79 -17.62 1.94
C THR A 164 -4.17 -16.19 1.64
N TRP A 165 -5.47 -15.90 1.72
CA TRP A 165 -6.01 -14.55 1.56
C TRP A 165 -6.23 -13.89 2.92
N HIS A 166 -5.72 -12.68 3.07
CA HIS A 166 -5.85 -11.88 4.29
C HIS A 166 -6.56 -10.57 3.98
N THR A 167 -7.45 -10.14 4.87
CA THR A 167 -8.06 -8.81 4.81
C THR A 167 -7.15 -7.79 5.45
N ALA A 168 -6.87 -6.67 4.79
CA ALA A 168 -5.99 -5.61 5.27
C ALA A 168 -6.69 -4.73 6.32
N TYR A 169 -6.94 -5.27 7.51
CA TYR A 169 -7.53 -4.55 8.63
C TYR A 169 -6.46 -3.83 9.47
N TYR A 170 -6.82 -2.69 10.08
CA TYR A 170 -5.97 -1.86 10.93
C TYR A 170 -6.00 -2.24 12.42
N GLY A 171 -7.06 -2.91 12.88
CA GLY A 171 -7.15 -3.37 14.27
C GLY A 171 -6.17 -4.51 14.59
N SER A 172 -6.14 -4.96 15.84
CA SER A 172 -5.57 -6.25 16.24
C SER A 172 -6.69 -7.29 16.26
N GLY A 173 -6.85 -8.06 15.20
CA GLY A 173 -7.85 -9.13 15.16
C GLY A 173 -7.45 -10.25 16.12
N GLN A 174 -8.08 -10.29 17.30
CA GLN A 174 -8.32 -11.50 18.10
C GLN A 174 -7.13 -12.48 18.24
N GLY A 175 -6.11 -12.16 19.04
CA GLY A 175 -5.28 -13.17 19.72
C GLY A 175 -4.48 -14.17 18.86
N THR A 176 -4.49 -14.03 17.54
CA THR A 176 -3.66 -14.77 16.59
C THR A 176 -2.67 -13.79 16.00
N THR A 177 -1.41 -14.21 15.89
CA THR A 177 -0.36 -13.52 15.15
C THR A 177 -0.90 -12.98 13.83
N SER A 178 -0.61 -11.71 13.56
CA SER A 178 -1.11 -11.03 12.38
C SER A 178 -0.56 -11.74 11.13
N CYS A 179 -1.43 -12.22 10.25
CA CYS A 179 -1.08 -12.93 9.01
C CYS A 179 -0.45 -14.33 9.13
N ASP A 180 -0.77 -15.05 10.19
CA ASP A 180 -0.65 -16.52 10.29
C ASP A 180 -1.97 -17.26 9.96
#